data_AF-A0A820H0S5-F1
#
_entry.id   AF-A0A820H0S5-F1
#
_cell.length_a   1.000
_cell.length_b   1.000
_cell.length_c   1.000
_cell.angle_alpha   90.00
_cell.angle_beta   90.00
_cell.angle_gamma   90.00
#
_symmetry.space_group_name_H-M   'P 1'
#
loop_
_entity.id
_entity.type
_entity.pdbx_description
1 polymer ?
#
loop_
_entity_poly.entity_id
_entity_poly.type
_entity_poly.pdbx_seq_one_letter_code
_entity_poly.pdbx_strand_id
1 'polypeptide(L)'
;IIIIIYSRLTIQYGSNSTLEQYLDILACLCTNGSRCNFEETTIISAHYQLASCECLPQYDGILCELDYDGCISGSACKVNWNNETTCVSLNAAQQLAEHRSYYCAGRCVDGYISVNNFTCDDIDECSLNSSLCEDGTCINLIGSYTCDCTSGYRLDHQKCIDIDECTGPNINGTFLRRCNDGEVCINIP
;
A
#
# COMPACT_ATOMS: atom_id res chain seq x y z
N ILE A 1 10.79 -12.80 -32.36
CA ILE A 1 11.03 -14.13 -31.73
C ILE A 1 12.34 -14.67 -32.30
N ILE A 2 13.43 -14.61 -31.54
CA ILE A 2 14.70 -15.22 -31.93
C ILE A 2 14.63 -16.68 -31.45
N ILE A 3 14.44 -17.61 -32.39
CA ILE A 3 14.45 -19.05 -32.09
C ILE A 3 15.88 -19.53 -32.34
N ILE A 4 16.66 -19.73 -31.28
CA ILE A 4 18.01 -20.31 -31.38
C ILE A 4 17.85 -21.83 -31.38
N ILE A 5 18.18 -22.46 -32.50
CA ILE A 5 17.89 -23.89 -32.74
C ILE A 5 19.02 -24.80 -32.21
N TYR A 6 20.24 -24.27 -31.97
CA TYR A 6 21.36 -25.02 -31.40
C TYR A 6 22.26 -24.13 -30.54
N SER A 7 22.23 -24.30 -29.21
CA SER A 7 23.16 -23.66 -28.25
C SER A 7 24.34 -24.55 -27.85
N ARG A 8 24.46 -25.73 -28.47
CA ARG A 8 25.45 -26.77 -28.17
C ARG A 8 26.23 -27.15 -29.43
N LEU A 9 27.55 -26.98 -29.39
CA LEU A 9 28.50 -27.47 -30.38
C LEU A 9 29.20 -28.71 -29.83
N THR A 10 29.12 -29.82 -30.56
CA THR A 10 29.87 -31.04 -30.21
C THR A 10 31.00 -31.25 -31.20
N ILE A 11 32.23 -31.22 -30.72
CA ILE A 11 33.44 -31.42 -31.52
C ILE A 11 33.96 -32.83 -31.23
N GLN A 12 33.97 -33.70 -32.23
CA GLN A 12 34.64 -35.01 -32.13
C GLN A 12 36.11 -34.86 -32.50
N TYR A 13 37.02 -35.38 -31.66
CA TYR A 13 38.43 -35.48 -32.01
C TYR A 13 38.98 -36.86 -31.63
N GLY A 14 39.57 -37.55 -32.60
CA GLY A 14 39.96 -38.95 -32.44
C GLY A 14 38.77 -39.92 -32.41
N SER A 15 39.03 -41.18 -32.03
CA SER A 15 38.05 -42.27 -32.15
C SER A 15 37.04 -42.37 -31.01
N ASN A 16 37.25 -41.72 -29.86
CA ASN A 16 36.38 -41.82 -28.68
C ASN A 16 36.26 -40.52 -27.84
N SER A 17 36.74 -39.38 -28.33
CA SER A 17 36.71 -38.13 -27.55
C SER A 17 35.75 -37.12 -28.16
N THR A 18 34.84 -36.63 -27.33
CA THR A 18 33.90 -35.55 -27.65
C THR A 18 34.13 -34.37 -26.73
N LEU A 19 34.36 -33.19 -27.30
CA LEU A 19 34.34 -31.93 -26.58
C LEU A 19 32.98 -31.27 -26.80
N GLU A 20 32.31 -30.90 -25.72
CA GLU A 20 31.07 -30.13 -25.78
C GLU A 20 31.36 -28.67 -25.43
N GLN A 21 30.91 -27.77 -26.29
CA GLN A 21 31.02 -26.34 -26.09
C GLN A 21 29.63 -25.72 -26.21
N TYR A 22 29.30 -24.80 -25.31
CA TYR A 22 28.00 -24.16 -25.25
C TYR A 22 28.16 -22.66 -25.49
N LEU A 23 27.17 -22.06 -26.14
CA LEU A 23 27.09 -20.61 -26.28
C LEU A 23 26.23 -20.06 -25.14
N ASP A 24 26.82 -19.22 -24.30
CA ASP A 24 26.08 -18.49 -23.28
C ASP A 24 25.31 -17.35 -23.93
N ILE A 25 24.00 -17.32 -23.71
CA ILE A 25 23.09 -16.33 -24.28
C ILE A 25 22.65 -15.38 -23.17
N LEU A 26 22.97 -14.10 -23.33
CA LEU A 26 22.40 -13.02 -22.54
C LEU A 26 21.35 -12.29 -23.39
N ALA A 27 20.09 -12.40 -22.98
CA ALA A 27 18.96 -11.84 -23.72
C ALA A 27 18.39 -10.60 -23.03
N CYS A 28 17.93 -9.67 -23.86
CA CYS A 28 17.16 -8.49 -23.48
C CYS A 28 15.76 -8.66 -24.08
N LEU A 29 14.76 -8.93 -23.23
CA LEU A 29 13.38 -9.19 -23.66
C LEU A 29 12.39 -8.13 -23.18
N CYS A 30 12.89 -7.01 -22.64
CA CYS A 30 12.05 -5.95 -22.14
C CYS A 30 11.18 -5.36 -23.26
N THR A 31 9.95 -5.02 -22.90
CA THR A 31 8.89 -4.58 -23.83
C THR A 31 8.54 -3.11 -23.61
N ASN A 32 7.63 -2.56 -24.41
CA ASN A 32 7.10 -1.19 -24.21
C ASN A 32 8.17 -0.06 -24.18
N GLY A 33 9.30 -0.24 -24.87
CA GLY A 33 10.33 0.80 -24.98
C GLY A 33 11.22 0.96 -23.73
N SER A 34 11.13 0.03 -22.79
CA SER A 34 12.00 -0.06 -21.60
C SER A 34 13.45 -0.42 -21.95
N ARG A 35 14.37 -0.20 -21.01
CA ARG A 35 15.81 -0.47 -21.17
C ARG A 35 16.21 -1.74 -20.43
N CYS A 36 17.21 -2.44 -20.97
CA CYS A 36 17.80 -3.60 -20.31
C CYS A 36 18.99 -3.18 -19.47
N ASN A 37 18.98 -3.56 -18.20
CA ASN A 37 20.14 -3.49 -17.34
C ASN A 37 20.89 -4.83 -17.42
N PHE A 38 22.05 -4.81 -18.06
CA PHE A 38 22.87 -6.02 -18.27
C PHE A 38 23.81 -6.33 -17.09
N GLU A 39 23.91 -5.44 -16.10
CA GLU A 39 24.69 -5.68 -14.88
C GLU A 39 23.91 -6.53 -13.88
N GLU A 40 22.58 -6.49 -13.97
CA GLU A 40 21.67 -7.29 -13.15
C GLU A 40 20.96 -8.32 -14.03
N THR A 41 21.23 -9.61 -13.81
CA THR A 41 20.70 -10.68 -14.65
C THR A 41 20.08 -11.79 -13.83
N THR A 42 19.09 -12.45 -14.42
CA THR A 42 18.45 -13.65 -13.88
C THR A 42 18.88 -14.87 -14.69
N ILE A 43 19.41 -15.89 -14.02
CA ILE A 43 19.81 -17.15 -14.65
C ILE A 43 18.56 -18.01 -14.85
N ILE A 44 18.18 -18.25 -16.11
CA ILE A 44 17.04 -19.14 -16.43
C ILE A 44 17.52 -20.57 -16.62
N SER A 45 18.72 -20.75 -17.18
CA SER A 45 19.40 -22.04 -17.28
C SER A 45 20.92 -21.84 -17.35
N ALA A 46 21.68 -22.94 -17.32
CA ALA A 46 23.15 -22.91 -17.30
C ALA A 46 23.79 -22.02 -18.38
N HIS A 47 23.15 -21.90 -19.55
CA HIS A 47 23.67 -21.14 -20.71
C HIS A 47 22.72 -20.03 -21.17
N TYR A 48 21.71 -19.67 -20.37
CA TYR A 48 20.75 -18.64 -20.73
C TYR A 48 20.46 -17.72 -19.54
N GLN A 49 20.76 -16.45 -19.73
CA GLN A 49 20.56 -15.38 -18.76
C GLN A 49 19.69 -14.29 -19.37
N LEU A 50 18.88 -13.68 -18.53
CA LEU A 50 17.99 -12.58 -18.89
C LEU A 50 18.42 -11.32 -18.16
N ALA A 51 18.64 -10.22 -18.88
CA ALA A 51 18.87 -8.90 -18.29
C ALA A 51 17.62 -8.39 -17.58
N SER A 52 17.78 -7.72 -16.43
CA SER A 52 16.65 -7.06 -15.76
C SER A 52 16.17 -5.85 -16.58
N CYS A 53 14.91 -5.47 -16.37
CA CYS A 53 14.28 -4.39 -17.13
C CYS A 53 14.11 -3.13 -16.28
N GLU A 54 14.60 -2.02 -16.79
CA GLU A 54 14.31 -0.68 -16.29
C GLU A 54 13.04 -0.18 -16.97
N CYS A 55 11.89 -0.43 -16.31
CA CYS A 55 10.59 -0.10 -16.87
C CYS A 55 10.37 1.40 -16.98
N LEU A 56 9.70 1.81 -18.07
CA LEU A 56 9.19 3.17 -18.18
C LEU A 56 8.06 3.38 -17.16
N PRO A 57 7.84 4.61 -16.66
CA PRO A 57 6.67 4.94 -15.85
C PRO A 57 5.38 4.57 -16.61
N GLN A 58 4.53 3.73 -16.02
CA GLN A 58 3.37 2.96 -16.55
C GLN A 58 3.60 1.48 -16.72
N TYR A 59 4.82 0.97 -16.66
CA TYR A 59 5.02 -0.45 -16.92
C TYR A 59 5.61 -1.18 -15.73
N ASP A 60 5.10 -2.38 -15.49
CA ASP A 60 5.53 -3.28 -14.43
C ASP A 60 5.62 -4.71 -14.98
N GLY A 61 6.04 -5.64 -14.14
CA GLY A 61 6.39 -6.99 -14.53
C GLY A 61 7.87 -7.11 -14.90
N ILE A 62 8.36 -8.35 -14.90
CA ILE A 62 9.78 -8.65 -15.13
C ILE A 62 10.26 -8.16 -16.50
N LEU A 63 9.35 -8.06 -17.48
CA LEU A 63 9.65 -7.59 -18.84
C LEU A 63 9.00 -6.24 -19.17
N CYS A 64 8.49 -5.52 -18.16
CA CYS A 64 7.71 -4.29 -18.32
C CYS A 64 6.52 -4.46 -19.25
N GLU A 65 5.94 -5.65 -19.27
CA GLU A 65 4.86 -6.06 -20.17
C GLU A 65 3.48 -5.64 -19.66
N LEU A 66 3.35 -5.38 -18.36
CA LEU A 66 2.11 -5.00 -17.74
C LEU A 66 2.00 -3.48 -17.73
N ASP A 67 0.84 -2.96 -18.14
CA ASP A 67 0.50 -1.55 -17.91
C ASP A 67 -0.01 -1.39 -16.47
N TYR A 68 0.60 -0.48 -15.73
CA TYR A 68 0.30 -0.15 -14.35
C TYR A 68 -0.66 1.03 -14.34
N ASP A 69 -1.95 0.72 -14.26
CA ASP A 69 -2.97 1.75 -14.05
C ASP A 69 -2.94 2.24 -12.60
N GLY A 70 -2.31 3.41 -12.41
CA GLY A 70 -2.19 4.07 -11.11
C GLY A 70 -3.53 4.39 -10.42
N CYS A 71 -4.65 4.33 -11.15
CA CYS A 71 -5.99 4.59 -10.61
C CYS A 71 -6.79 3.34 -10.23
N ILE A 72 -6.38 2.14 -10.68
CA ILE A 72 -7.11 0.88 -10.42
C ILE A 72 -6.60 0.16 -9.16
N SER A 73 -5.32 0.33 -8.80
CA SER A 73 -4.72 -0.37 -7.66
C SER A 73 -4.63 0.52 -6.41
N GLY A 74 -5.69 0.53 -5.58
CA GLY A 74 -5.63 1.13 -4.25
C GLY A 74 -5.21 2.61 -4.23
N SER A 75 -5.58 3.36 -5.28
CA SER A 75 -5.14 4.73 -5.54
C SER A 75 -5.12 5.61 -4.27
N ALA A 76 -4.03 6.37 -4.08
CA ALA A 76 -3.91 7.33 -2.97
C ALA A 76 -4.97 8.44 -3.04
N CYS A 77 -5.69 8.54 -4.16
CA CYS A 77 -6.71 9.56 -4.39
C CYS A 77 -8.06 9.31 -3.70
N LYS A 78 -8.20 8.24 -2.90
CA LYS A 78 -9.36 7.91 -2.04
C LYS A 78 -10.66 8.52 -2.56
N VAL A 79 -11.14 7.98 -3.69
CA VAL A 79 -12.29 8.51 -4.40
C VAL A 79 -13.58 8.30 -3.61
N ASN A 80 -14.38 9.36 -3.45
CA ASN A 80 -15.73 9.32 -2.87
C ASN A 80 -16.79 9.30 -3.99
N TRP A 81 -17.95 8.69 -3.71
CA TRP A 81 -19.18 8.74 -4.52
C TRP A 81 -19.65 10.15 -4.90
N ASN A 82 -19.26 11.21 -4.16
CA ASN A 82 -19.58 12.60 -4.45
C ASN A 82 -18.66 13.28 -5.49
N ASN A 83 -17.68 12.55 -6.06
CA ASN A 83 -16.76 13.04 -7.11
C ASN A 83 -15.89 14.25 -6.72
N GLU A 84 -15.64 14.52 -5.44
CA GLU A 84 -14.79 15.65 -5.03
C GLU A 84 -13.29 15.43 -5.30
N THR A 85 -12.86 14.16 -5.33
CA THR A 85 -11.52 13.73 -5.73
C THR A 85 -11.63 12.74 -6.90
N THR A 86 -10.88 12.98 -7.97
CA THR A 86 -10.82 12.11 -9.15
C THR A 86 -9.39 11.64 -9.35
N CYS A 87 -9.17 10.33 -9.44
CA CYS A 87 -7.89 9.80 -9.88
C CYS A 87 -7.75 9.93 -11.40
N VAL A 88 -6.66 10.51 -11.87
CA VAL A 88 -6.35 10.69 -13.29
C VAL A 88 -5.04 10.00 -13.61
N SER A 89 -5.09 8.96 -14.43
CA SER A 89 -3.91 8.29 -14.97
C SER A 89 -3.22 9.22 -15.99
N LEU A 90 -1.91 9.35 -15.87
CA LEU A 90 -1.13 10.18 -16.79
C LEU A 90 -0.80 9.37 -18.06
N ASN A 91 -0.67 10.03 -19.20
CA ASN A 91 -0.17 9.35 -20.40
C ASN A 91 1.37 9.28 -20.43
N ALA A 92 1.94 8.41 -21.26
CA ALA A 92 3.38 8.22 -21.48
C ALA A 92 4.23 9.50 -21.53
N ALA A 93 3.76 10.55 -22.22
CA ALA A 93 4.51 11.80 -22.34
C ALA A 93 4.56 12.58 -21.01
N GLN A 94 3.47 12.61 -20.26
CA GLN A 94 3.39 13.29 -18.97
C GLN A 94 4.18 12.56 -17.89
N GLN A 95 4.18 11.23 -17.89
CA GLN A 95 4.92 10.46 -16.89
C GLN A 95 6.44 10.57 -17.06
N LEU A 96 6.92 10.71 -18.30
CA LEU A 96 8.32 10.99 -18.57
C LEU A 96 8.75 12.37 -18.04
N ALA A 97 7.83 13.34 -18.03
CA ALA A 97 8.10 14.69 -17.53
C ALA A 97 8.00 14.78 -16.00
N GLU A 98 7.02 14.09 -15.40
CA GLU A 98 6.65 14.23 -13.99
C GLU A 98 7.13 13.07 -13.10
N HIS A 99 7.73 12.03 -13.69
CA HIS A 99 8.20 10.81 -13.01
C HIS A 99 7.15 10.15 -12.10
N ARG A 100 5.87 10.19 -12.48
CA ARG A 100 4.76 9.54 -11.74
C ARG A 100 3.68 9.00 -12.67
N SER A 101 2.85 8.06 -12.18
CA SER A 101 1.85 7.36 -13.01
C SER A 101 0.42 7.90 -12.98
N TYR A 102 0.05 8.65 -11.95
CA TYR A 102 -1.29 9.20 -11.79
C TYR A 102 -1.26 10.46 -10.93
N TYR A 103 -2.40 11.14 -10.81
CA TYR A 103 -2.62 12.12 -9.76
C TYR A 103 -4.07 12.28 -9.36
N CYS A 104 -4.26 12.91 -8.22
CA CYS A 104 -5.55 13.26 -7.69
C CYS A 104 -5.92 14.66 -8.17
N ALA A 105 -6.95 14.75 -9.00
CA ALA A 105 -7.59 16.00 -9.36
C ALA A 105 -8.72 16.31 -8.37
N GLY A 106 -8.86 17.58 -7.99
CA GLY A 106 -9.91 18.02 -7.05
C GLY A 106 -9.41 18.19 -5.62
N ARG A 107 -10.33 18.24 -4.66
CA ARG A 107 -10.02 18.39 -3.23
C ARG A 107 -9.95 17.01 -2.59
N CYS A 108 -8.99 16.78 -1.71
CA CYS A 108 -8.97 15.56 -0.91
C CYS A 108 -10.20 15.48 -0.01
N VAL A 109 -10.68 14.25 0.20
CA VAL A 109 -11.79 13.97 1.13
C VAL A 109 -11.39 14.29 2.57
N ASP A 110 -12.38 14.47 3.44
CA ASP A 110 -12.13 14.72 4.86
C ASP A 110 -11.26 13.59 5.47
N GLY A 111 -10.33 13.98 6.36
CA GLY A 111 -9.29 13.08 6.88
C GLY A 111 -8.02 12.98 6.02
N TYR A 112 -7.97 13.69 4.88
CA TYR A 112 -6.79 13.69 3.99
C TYR A 112 -6.34 15.10 3.61
N ILE A 113 -5.03 15.25 3.39
CA ILE A 113 -4.41 16.49 2.95
C ILE A 113 -3.76 16.33 1.58
N SER A 114 -3.90 17.36 0.74
CA SER A 114 -3.27 17.38 -0.58
C SER A 114 -1.76 17.60 -0.45
N VAL A 115 -0.99 16.65 -0.96
CA VAL A 115 0.46 16.71 -1.02
C VAL A 115 0.88 17.02 -2.45
N ASN A 116 1.60 18.14 -2.61
CA ASN A 116 2.08 18.65 -3.88
C ASN A 116 0.99 18.83 -4.96
N ASN A 117 -0.30 18.94 -4.59
CA ASN A 117 -1.45 18.98 -5.50
C ASN A 117 -1.65 17.71 -6.35
N PHE A 118 -1.06 16.57 -5.95
CA PHE A 118 -1.07 15.37 -6.77
C PHE A 118 -1.44 14.09 -6.03
N THR A 119 -1.27 14.03 -4.72
CA THR A 119 -1.72 12.91 -3.88
C THR A 119 -2.53 13.41 -2.70
N CYS A 120 -3.34 12.52 -2.13
CA CYS A 120 -4.03 12.75 -0.87
C CYS A 120 -3.43 11.84 0.18
N ASP A 121 -2.72 12.44 1.13
CA ASP A 121 -2.09 11.71 2.23
C ASP A 121 -3.00 11.78 3.44
N ASP A 122 -3.00 10.69 4.21
CA ASP A 122 -3.75 10.58 5.45
C ASP A 122 -3.32 11.67 6.44
N ILE A 123 -4.29 12.33 7.07
CA ILE A 123 -4.01 13.25 8.16
C ILE A 123 -3.91 12.43 9.44
N ASP A 124 -2.75 12.42 10.07
CA ASP A 124 -2.63 11.87 11.42
C ASP A 124 -3.20 12.87 12.44
N GLU A 125 -4.50 12.76 12.73
CA GLU A 125 -5.14 13.68 13.66
C GLU A 125 -4.56 13.57 15.08
N CYS A 126 -4.10 12.38 15.48
CA CYS A 126 -3.47 12.14 16.78
C CYS A 126 -2.16 12.90 16.94
N SER A 127 -1.37 13.00 15.87
CA SER A 127 -0.15 13.81 15.85
C SER A 127 -0.42 15.32 15.81
N LEU A 128 -1.55 15.75 15.23
CA LEU A 128 -1.93 17.16 15.17
C LEU A 128 -2.50 17.67 16.50
N ASN A 129 -3.24 16.84 17.23
CA ASN A 129 -3.85 17.23 18.48
C ASN A 129 -3.89 16.06 19.48
N SER A 130 -3.00 16.13 20.47
CA SER A 130 -2.90 15.13 21.55
C SER A 130 -4.10 15.12 22.50
N SER A 131 -4.97 16.14 22.46
CA SER A 131 -6.16 16.26 23.32
C SER A 131 -7.45 15.77 22.65
N LEU A 132 -7.38 15.12 21.48
CA LEU A 132 -8.58 14.60 20.80
C LEU A 132 -9.35 13.57 21.63
N CYS A 133 -8.62 12.73 22.34
CA CYS A 133 -9.16 11.70 23.22
C CYS A 133 -8.93 12.12 24.68
N GLU A 134 -9.80 12.99 25.19
CA GLU A 134 -9.89 13.21 26.64
C GLU A 134 -10.18 11.86 27.30
N ASP A 135 -9.44 11.51 28.36
CA ASP A 135 -9.57 10.22 29.07
C ASP A 135 -9.37 8.96 28.18
N GLY A 136 -8.47 9.05 27.20
CA GLY A 136 -8.12 7.93 26.34
C GLY A 136 -6.80 8.12 25.59
N THR A 137 -6.43 7.10 24.82
CA THR A 137 -5.30 7.13 23.88
C THR A 137 -5.83 7.29 22.46
N CYS A 138 -5.29 8.26 21.72
CA CYS A 138 -5.63 8.44 20.31
C CYS A 138 -4.94 7.39 19.43
N ILE A 139 -5.69 6.80 18.51
CA ILE A 139 -5.22 5.83 17.52
C ILE A 139 -5.54 6.37 16.12
N ASN A 140 -4.50 6.63 15.32
CA ASN A 140 -4.67 7.06 13.93
C ASN A 140 -5.15 5.89 13.07
N LEU A 141 -6.14 6.14 12.21
CA LEU A 141 -6.67 5.19 11.24
C LEU A 141 -6.58 5.82 9.84
N ILE A 142 -6.69 5.01 8.79
CA ILE A 142 -6.67 5.55 7.42
C ILE A 142 -7.99 6.31 7.17
N GLY A 143 -7.90 7.63 7.02
CA GLY A 143 -8.97 8.59 6.77
C GLY A 143 -9.74 9.05 8.00
N SER A 144 -9.27 8.71 9.21
CA SER A 144 -9.93 9.09 10.46
C SER A 144 -9.05 8.72 11.67
N TYR A 145 -9.56 8.93 12.88
CA TYR A 145 -8.94 8.41 14.09
C TYR A 145 -10.00 7.75 14.98
N THR A 146 -9.54 7.03 16.00
CA THR A 146 -10.40 6.53 17.07
C THR A 146 -9.72 6.70 18.43
N CYS A 147 -10.52 6.62 19.49
CA CYS A 147 -10.02 6.70 20.86
C CYS A 147 -10.12 5.33 21.53
N ASP A 148 -9.02 4.90 22.16
CA ASP A 148 -8.99 3.80 23.09
C ASP A 148 -9.15 4.35 24.52
N CYS A 149 -10.34 4.18 25.08
CA CYS A 149 -10.73 4.82 26.33
C CYS A 149 -10.12 4.13 27.54
N THR A 150 -9.74 4.91 28.54
CA THR A 150 -9.30 4.36 29.83
C THR A 150 -10.43 3.63 30.53
N SER A 151 -10.08 2.75 31.47
CA SER A 151 -11.07 2.07 32.31
C SER A 151 -11.93 3.09 33.05
N GLY A 152 -13.26 2.93 33.03
CA GLY A 152 -14.21 3.92 33.55
C GLY A 152 -14.91 4.70 32.44
N TYR A 153 -14.35 4.70 31.23
CA TYR A 153 -14.90 5.44 30.08
C TYR A 153 -15.29 4.50 28.94
N ARG A 154 -16.26 4.91 28.13
CA ARG A 154 -16.69 4.22 26.91
C ARG A 154 -16.56 5.12 25.70
N LEU A 155 -16.30 4.50 24.56
CA LEU A 155 -16.27 5.20 23.28
C LEU A 155 -17.69 5.59 22.85
N ASP A 156 -17.89 6.87 22.56
CA ASP A 156 -19.12 7.43 21.99
C ASP A 156 -18.76 8.53 20.99
N HIS A 157 -19.15 8.35 19.72
CA HIS A 157 -18.87 9.32 18.65
C HIS A 157 -17.41 9.83 18.59
N GLN A 158 -16.43 8.92 18.69
CA GLN A 158 -14.98 9.22 18.67
C GLN A 158 -14.48 10.01 19.90
N LYS A 159 -15.22 10.00 21.01
CA LYS A 159 -14.78 10.55 22.30
C LYS A 159 -14.96 9.51 23.40
N CYS A 160 -14.12 9.61 24.43
CA CYS A 160 -14.33 8.85 25.63
C CYS A 160 -15.28 9.61 26.54
N ILE A 161 -16.37 8.95 26.90
CA ILE A 161 -17.34 9.49 27.84
C ILE A 161 -17.41 8.60 29.05
N ASP A 162 -17.50 9.26 30.20
CA ASP A 162 -17.58 8.62 31.50
C ASP A 162 -18.75 7.61 31.56
N ILE A 163 -18.47 6.42 32.08
CA ILE A 163 -19.47 5.38 32.31
C ILE A 163 -20.09 5.66 33.65
N ASP A 164 -21.31 6.22 33.63
CA ASP A 164 -22.05 6.41 34.86
C ASP A 164 -22.46 5.06 35.49
N GLU A 165 -21.73 4.65 36.51
CA GLU A 165 -21.95 3.37 37.18
C GLU A 165 -23.22 3.37 38.03
N CYS A 166 -23.86 4.53 38.20
CA CYS A 166 -25.14 4.70 38.87
C CYS A 166 -26.34 4.55 37.91
N THR A 167 -26.15 4.60 36.58
CA THR A 167 -27.27 4.59 35.60
C THR A 167 -27.28 3.41 34.62
N GLY A 168 -26.44 2.40 34.81
CA GLY A 168 -26.36 1.21 33.94
C GLY A 168 -27.58 0.27 33.96
N PRO A 169 -27.90 -0.42 32.84
CA PRO A 169 -28.99 -1.39 32.79
C PRO A 169 -28.66 -2.64 33.61
N ASN A 170 -29.66 -3.17 34.31
CA ASN A 170 -29.59 -4.43 35.05
C ASN A 170 -29.22 -5.61 34.13
N ILE A 171 -27.93 -5.93 34.01
CA ILE A 171 -27.49 -7.19 33.40
C ILE A 171 -27.60 -8.30 34.46
N ASN A 172 -28.59 -9.18 34.30
CA ASN A 172 -28.84 -10.36 35.15
C ASN A 172 -28.94 -10.09 36.66
N GLY A 173 -29.53 -8.96 37.07
CA GLY A 173 -29.80 -8.67 38.48
C GLY A 173 -28.56 -8.35 39.31
N THR A 174 -27.41 -8.11 38.67
CA THR A 174 -26.20 -7.59 39.30
C THR A 174 -26.00 -6.13 38.91
N PHE A 175 -26.29 -5.23 39.85
CA PHE A 175 -25.72 -3.87 39.84
C PHE A 175 -24.19 -3.99 39.90
N LEU A 176 -23.46 -3.21 39.09
CA LEU A 176 -22.01 -3.10 39.19
C LEU A 176 -21.56 -2.54 40.57
N ARG A 177 -22.46 -1.90 41.32
CA ARG A 177 -22.33 -1.71 42.79
C ARG A 177 -23.66 -1.89 43.52
N ARG A 178 -23.69 -2.81 44.48
CA ARG A 178 -24.68 -2.82 45.56
C ARG A 178 -24.37 -1.65 46.50
N CYS A 179 -25.05 -0.52 46.33
CA CYS A 179 -25.18 0.42 47.43
C CYS A 179 -26.14 -0.18 48.47
N ASN A 180 -25.76 -0.18 49.75
CA ASN A 180 -26.66 -0.60 50.84
C ASN A 180 -27.80 0.41 51.03
N ASP A 181 -28.86 0.02 51.74
CA ASP A 181 -29.97 0.93 52.08
C ASP A 181 -29.45 2.16 52.83
N GLY A 182 -29.60 3.33 52.22
CA GLY A 182 -29.11 4.61 52.74
C GLY A 182 -27.77 5.09 52.19
N GLU A 183 -27.11 4.34 51.31
CA GLU A 183 -25.89 4.79 50.62
C GLU A 183 -26.21 5.65 49.39
N VAL A 184 -25.42 6.71 49.20
CA VAL A 184 -25.47 7.56 48.02
C VAL A 184 -24.52 7.00 46.98
N CYS A 185 -25.04 6.66 45.79
CA CYS A 185 -24.19 6.33 44.65
C CYS A 185 -23.47 7.58 44.16
N ILE A 186 -22.17 7.47 43.95
CA ILE A 186 -21.33 8.54 43.42
C ILE A 186 -20.72 8.01 42.12
N ASN A 187 -20.91 8.74 41.03
CA ASN A 187 -20.30 8.46 39.74
C ASN A 187 -18.78 8.62 39.83
N ILE A 188 -18.02 7.63 39.36
CA ILE A 188 -16.56 7.64 39.45
C ILE A 188 -15.99 7.70 38.02
N PRO A 189 -15.31 8.81 37.66
CA PRO A 189 -14.51 8.86 36.45
C PRO A 189 -13.28 7.95 36.54
#